data_AF-A0A8H3HTI7-F1
#
_entry.id   AF-A0A8H3HTI7-F1
#
_cell.length_a   1.000
_cell.length_b   1.000
_cell.length_c   1.000
_cell.angle_alpha   90.00
_cell.angle_beta   90.00
_cell.angle_gamma   90.00
#
_symmetry.space_group_name_H-M   'P 1'
#
loop_
_entity.id
_entity.type
_entity.pdbx_description
1 polymer ?
#
loop_
_entity_poly.entity_id
_entity_poly.type
_entity_poly.pdbx_seq_one_letter_code
_entity_poly.pdbx_strand_id
1 'polypeptide(L)'
;MRVFPTLIIAAASLFGSSNSQNTPDWQSTPFNPPAIPLAVRSPYLSCWLQGGNSGGRLNGQWPTFWTGSILGWAGYIRVDGHVYTFLGSPNVAGATLATQKKMQFTATKSTFVLAAGPVDLTVQFLSPVEPTDYLRQSLPFSYMTLTAKSTDGASHSVQYYTDISAEWTSGDNSLPVKWSTSKLTGNGNPIVHQVSLQNPIPYAEINDHTQYGTAYYATNQVGNLTYATGADSTLRSAFVTKGVLDNSEDT
;
A
#
# COMPACT_ATOMS: atom_id res chain seq x y z
N MET A 1 50.22 26.60 59.91
CA MET A 1 49.77 26.20 58.56
C MET A 1 48.26 26.05 58.62
N ARG A 2 47.50 26.94 57.95
CA ARG A 2 46.04 27.06 58.08
C ARG A 2 45.35 26.03 57.19
N VAL A 3 44.43 25.25 57.77
CA VAL A 3 43.60 24.27 57.07
C VAL A 3 42.29 24.96 56.68
N PHE A 4 41.97 24.98 55.38
CA PHE A 4 40.66 25.41 54.88
C PHE A 4 39.91 24.16 54.39
N PRO A 5 38.67 23.89 54.82
CA PRO A 5 37.87 22.80 54.29
C PRO A 5 37.30 23.20 52.93
N THR A 6 37.63 22.44 51.88
CA THR A 6 37.03 22.59 50.56
C THR A 6 35.65 21.93 50.57
N LEU A 7 34.60 22.74 50.49
CA LEU A 7 33.24 22.29 50.24
C LEU A 7 33.08 22.00 48.73
N ILE A 8 32.86 20.74 48.37
CA ILE A 8 32.51 20.36 46.99
C ILE A 8 30.98 20.28 46.92
N ILE A 9 30.37 21.17 46.13
CA ILE A 9 28.95 21.10 45.78
C ILE A 9 28.84 20.25 44.50
N ALA A 10 28.30 19.05 44.61
CA ALA A 10 27.94 18.23 43.45
C ALA A 10 26.49 18.53 43.05
N ALA A 11 26.31 19.18 41.89
CA ALA A 11 25.00 19.28 41.27
C ALA A 11 24.76 18.01 40.43
N ALA A 12 23.95 17.08 40.95
CA ALA A 12 23.45 15.97 40.16
C ALA A 12 22.27 16.46 39.31
N SER A 13 22.49 16.70 38.03
CA SER A 13 21.39 16.84 37.08
C SER A 13 20.81 15.45 36.83
N LEU A 14 19.62 15.18 37.38
CA LEU A 14 18.77 14.09 36.90
C LEU A 14 18.43 14.40 35.44
N PHE A 15 19.15 13.80 34.49
CA PHE A 15 18.61 13.64 33.15
C PHE A 15 17.48 12.62 33.27
N GLY A 16 16.26 13.12 33.37
CA GLY A 16 15.08 12.30 33.15
C GLY A 16 15.26 11.60 31.81
N SER A 17 15.20 10.28 31.79
CA SER A 17 15.09 9.51 30.57
C SER A 17 13.85 10.00 29.84
N SER A 18 14.05 10.83 28.81
CA SER A 18 13.00 11.01 27.82
C SER A 18 12.74 9.63 27.23
N ASN A 19 11.49 9.17 27.31
CA ASN A 19 11.05 8.09 26.44
C ASN A 19 11.43 8.50 25.03
N SER A 20 12.45 7.87 24.46
CA SER A 20 12.80 8.09 23.08
C SER A 20 11.54 7.79 22.27
N GLN A 21 10.97 8.82 21.64
CA GLN A 21 10.11 8.56 20.49
C GLN A 21 10.98 7.71 19.57
N ASN A 22 10.56 6.47 19.30
CA ASN A 22 11.24 5.63 18.32
C ASN A 22 11.09 6.33 16.98
N THR A 23 12.08 7.14 16.63
CA THR A 23 12.18 7.75 15.32
C THR A 23 12.22 6.61 14.32
N PRO A 24 11.35 6.59 13.31
CA PRO A 24 11.42 5.58 12.27
C PRO A 24 12.80 5.52 11.63
N ASP A 25 13.21 4.35 11.15
CA ASP A 25 14.44 4.17 10.37
C ASP A 25 14.31 4.70 8.92
N TRP A 26 13.16 5.28 8.57
CA TRP A 26 12.91 6.02 7.34
C TRP A 26 12.69 7.51 7.60
N GLN A 27 12.89 8.32 6.57
CA GLN A 27 12.57 9.75 6.63
C GLN A 27 11.07 9.97 6.44
N SER A 28 10.43 10.71 7.34
CA SER A 28 9.01 11.06 7.27
C SER A 28 8.80 12.57 7.14
N THR A 29 8.01 13.02 6.17
CA THR A 29 7.70 14.45 5.96
C THR A 29 6.20 14.67 5.76
N PRO A 30 5.57 15.65 6.44
CA PRO A 30 6.13 16.58 7.43
C PRO A 30 6.43 15.98 8.81
N PHE A 31 5.82 14.84 9.16
CA PHE A 31 6.08 14.07 10.38
C PHE A 31 5.69 12.60 10.12
N ASN A 32 5.86 11.72 11.10
CA ASN A 32 5.34 10.35 11.02
C ASN A 32 3.92 10.29 11.61
N PRO A 33 2.85 10.25 10.78
CA PRO A 33 1.49 10.30 11.30
C PRO A 33 1.06 8.95 11.86
N PRO A 34 0.06 8.92 12.78
CA PRO A 34 -0.48 7.67 13.31
C PRO A 34 -1.25 6.84 12.28
N ALA A 35 -1.66 7.46 11.17
CA ALA A 35 -2.27 6.80 10.01
C ALA A 35 -1.93 7.57 8.73
N ILE A 36 -1.61 6.85 7.66
CA ILE A 36 -1.25 7.41 6.35
C ILE A 36 -2.33 7.02 5.34
N PRO A 37 -2.98 7.98 4.64
CA PRO A 37 -4.02 7.66 3.68
C PRO A 37 -3.40 7.01 2.43
N LEU A 38 -3.92 5.85 2.00
CA LEU A 38 -3.53 5.19 0.74
C LEU A 38 -4.62 5.33 -0.34
N ALA A 39 -5.88 5.12 0.01
CA ALA A 39 -7.00 5.34 -0.90
C ALA A 39 -8.21 5.85 -0.10
N VAL A 40 -8.35 7.17 0.01
CA VAL A 40 -9.35 7.80 0.89
C VAL A 40 -10.14 8.84 0.10
N ARG A 41 -11.36 8.49 -0.31
CA ARG A 41 -12.21 9.36 -1.14
C ARG A 41 -13.69 9.33 -0.79
N SER A 42 -14.17 8.30 -0.11
CA SER A 42 -15.55 8.21 0.36
C SER A 42 -15.57 7.35 1.64
N PRO A 43 -16.70 7.28 2.38
CA PRO A 43 -16.79 6.40 3.54
C PRO A 43 -16.45 4.93 3.22
N TYR A 44 -16.78 4.46 2.01
CA TYR A 44 -16.52 3.08 1.59
C TYR A 44 -15.19 2.88 0.84
N LEU A 45 -14.61 3.94 0.26
CA LEU A 45 -13.22 3.93 -0.23
C LEU A 45 -12.33 4.65 0.79
N SER A 46 -11.94 3.89 1.82
CA SER A 46 -11.23 4.40 3.00
C SER A 46 -10.14 3.42 3.45
N CYS A 47 -9.02 3.41 2.74
CA CYS A 47 -7.88 2.53 2.96
C CYS A 47 -6.70 3.30 3.55
N TRP A 48 -6.20 2.82 4.68
CA TRP A 48 -5.19 3.48 5.52
C TRP A 48 -4.05 2.54 5.83
N LEU A 49 -2.84 3.09 5.91
CA LEU A 49 -1.70 2.42 6.48
C LEU A 49 -1.53 2.88 7.93
N GLN A 50 -1.64 1.96 8.88
CA GLN A 50 -1.38 2.27 10.29
C GLN A 50 0.06 2.75 10.45
N GLY A 51 0.25 3.90 11.09
CA GLY A 51 1.53 4.59 11.28
C GLY A 51 1.98 4.66 12.74
N GLY A 52 2.74 5.69 13.09
CA GLY A 52 3.26 5.93 14.44
C GLY A 52 4.52 5.13 14.79
N ASN A 53 4.79 4.93 16.09
CA ASN A 53 6.07 4.44 16.61
C ASN A 53 6.47 3.02 16.19
N SER A 54 5.52 2.21 15.69
CA SER A 54 5.76 0.81 15.31
C SER A 54 5.15 0.46 13.94
N GLY A 55 4.65 1.44 13.19
CA GLY A 55 3.92 1.26 11.93
C GLY A 55 4.41 2.21 10.85
N GLY A 56 3.72 2.25 9.72
CA GLY A 56 3.97 3.21 8.63
C GLY A 56 4.94 2.68 7.58
N ARG A 57 5.32 1.40 7.67
CA ARG A 57 5.99 0.68 6.59
C ARG A 57 4.96 0.23 5.58
N LEU A 58 5.13 0.66 4.33
CA LEU A 58 4.29 0.17 3.24
C LEU A 58 4.52 -1.33 3.01
N ASN A 59 5.76 -1.77 3.22
CA ASN A 59 6.18 -3.17 3.14
C ASN A 59 6.04 -3.88 4.50
N GLY A 60 5.47 -5.09 4.51
CA GLY A 60 5.39 -5.95 5.70
C GLY A 60 4.21 -5.67 6.62
N GLN A 61 3.34 -4.72 6.29
CA GLN A 61 2.11 -4.42 7.02
C GLN A 61 0.94 -4.33 6.04
N TRP A 62 -0.21 -4.92 6.40
CA TRP A 62 -1.42 -4.75 5.62
C TRP A 62 -2.02 -3.35 5.80
N PRO A 63 -2.48 -2.71 4.72
CA PRO A 63 -3.44 -1.63 4.84
C PRO A 63 -4.74 -2.12 5.50
N THR A 64 -5.45 -1.20 6.13
CA THR A 64 -6.73 -1.47 6.79
C THR A 64 -7.80 -0.51 6.33
N PHE A 65 -9.05 -0.94 6.41
CA PHE A 65 -10.18 -0.05 6.40
C PHE A 65 -10.15 0.85 7.64
N TRP A 66 -10.94 1.91 7.66
CA TRP A 66 -10.92 2.88 8.77
C TRP A 66 -11.35 2.28 10.12
N THR A 67 -12.18 1.23 10.10
CA THR A 67 -12.58 0.47 11.31
C THR A 67 -11.56 -0.60 11.72
N GLY A 68 -10.47 -0.79 10.94
CA GLY A 68 -9.35 -1.66 11.28
C GLY A 68 -9.37 -3.05 10.63
N SER A 69 -10.41 -3.42 9.88
CA SER A 69 -10.41 -4.64 9.05
C SER A 69 -9.31 -4.57 8.00
N ILE A 70 -8.69 -5.70 7.67
CA ILE A 70 -7.65 -5.76 6.65
C ILE A 70 -8.24 -5.47 5.27
N LEU A 71 -7.53 -4.65 4.50
CA LEU A 71 -7.76 -4.49 3.06
C LEU A 71 -6.55 -5.08 2.34
N GLY A 72 -6.64 -6.36 1.99
CA GLY A 72 -5.59 -7.06 1.26
C GLY A 72 -5.25 -6.29 -0.02
N TRP A 73 -4.07 -5.67 0.00
CA TRP A 73 -3.48 -4.97 -1.13
C TRP A 73 -2.01 -5.32 -1.10
N ALA A 74 -1.60 -6.16 -2.03
CA ALA A 74 -0.23 -6.64 -2.11
C ALA A 74 0.49 -6.01 -3.29
N GLY A 75 1.80 -5.82 -3.15
CA GLY A 75 2.65 -5.34 -4.23
C GLY A 75 4.05 -5.94 -4.19
N TYR A 76 4.51 -6.39 -5.35
CA TYR A 76 5.87 -6.85 -5.57
C TYR A 76 6.55 -6.07 -6.70
N ILE A 77 7.84 -5.85 -6.56
CA ILE A 77 8.73 -5.42 -7.63
C ILE A 77 9.77 -6.52 -7.85
N ARG A 78 9.97 -6.91 -9.10
CA ARG A 78 11.02 -7.86 -9.50
C ARG A 78 12.11 -7.09 -10.23
N VAL A 79 13.32 -7.08 -9.69
CA VAL A 79 14.49 -6.38 -10.22
C VAL A 79 15.56 -7.42 -10.52
N ASP A 80 15.93 -7.54 -11.79
CA ASP A 80 16.94 -8.51 -12.27
C ASP A 80 16.71 -9.93 -11.72
N GLY A 81 15.45 -10.37 -11.77
CA GLY A 81 15.01 -11.69 -11.30
C GLY A 81 14.71 -11.78 -9.81
N HIS A 82 15.17 -10.85 -8.97
CA HIS A 82 14.97 -10.85 -7.51
C HIS A 82 13.67 -10.12 -7.14
N VAL A 83 12.87 -10.72 -6.25
CA VAL A 83 11.54 -10.20 -5.90
C VAL A 83 11.54 -9.54 -4.54
N TYR A 84 10.97 -8.34 -4.49
CA TYR A 84 10.82 -7.53 -3.29
C TYR A 84 9.35 -7.17 -3.05
N THR A 85 8.84 -7.44 -1.86
CA THR A 85 7.53 -6.96 -1.39
C THR A 85 7.64 -5.49 -1.01
N PHE A 86 6.88 -4.63 -1.68
CA PHE A 86 6.85 -3.19 -1.40
C PHE A 86 5.55 -2.72 -0.74
N LEU A 87 4.48 -3.52 -0.84
CA LEU A 87 3.14 -3.19 -0.33
C LEU A 87 2.50 -4.43 0.29
N GLY A 88 1.93 -4.27 1.49
CA GLY A 88 1.21 -5.33 2.18
C GLY A 88 2.12 -6.32 2.90
N SER A 89 1.52 -7.41 3.40
CA SER A 89 2.24 -8.52 4.05
C SER A 89 1.83 -9.90 3.48
N PRO A 90 1.93 -10.11 2.14
CA PRO A 90 1.42 -11.31 1.47
C PRO A 90 2.14 -12.63 1.81
N ASN A 91 3.28 -12.58 2.53
CA ASN A 91 4.05 -13.72 3.03
C ASN A 91 4.22 -14.89 2.03
N VAL A 92 4.82 -14.62 0.88
CA VAL A 92 5.13 -15.63 -0.15
C VAL A 92 6.62 -15.92 -0.17
N ALA A 93 6.99 -17.21 -0.16
CA ALA A 93 8.38 -17.65 -0.22
C ALA A 93 9.07 -17.18 -1.51
N GLY A 94 10.32 -16.74 -1.40
CA GLY A 94 11.10 -16.21 -2.53
C GLY A 94 11.00 -14.70 -2.74
N ALA A 95 10.13 -14.01 -2.00
CA ALA A 95 10.12 -12.55 -1.93
C ALA A 95 10.81 -12.08 -0.63
N THR A 96 11.58 -11.00 -0.73
CA THR A 96 12.18 -10.31 0.43
C THR A 96 11.50 -8.96 0.64
N LEU A 97 11.59 -8.34 1.82
CA LEU A 97 11.03 -7.01 2.01
C LEU A 97 11.88 -5.94 1.30
N ALA A 98 11.24 -5.06 0.53
CA ALA A 98 11.89 -3.83 0.07
C ALA A 98 12.18 -2.92 1.28
N THR A 99 13.28 -2.16 1.24
CA THR A 99 13.66 -1.30 2.37
C THR A 99 13.04 0.08 2.21
N GLN A 100 12.02 0.42 2.99
CA GLN A 100 11.46 1.77 3.00
C GLN A 100 12.50 2.79 3.44
N LYS A 101 12.77 3.78 2.57
CA LYS A 101 13.70 4.88 2.78
C LYS A 101 12.98 6.17 3.19
N LYS A 102 11.83 6.44 2.57
CA LYS A 102 11.10 7.70 2.74
C LYS A 102 9.60 7.49 2.73
N MET A 103 8.90 8.34 3.46
CA MET A 103 7.47 8.55 3.41
C MET A 103 7.19 10.06 3.44
N GLN A 104 6.37 10.55 2.51
CA GLN A 104 5.93 11.92 2.46
C GLN A 104 4.43 11.97 2.19
N PHE A 105 3.69 12.82 2.88
CA PHE A 105 2.29 13.05 2.55
C PHE A 105 1.95 14.54 2.39
N THR A 106 0.93 14.80 1.58
CA THR A 106 0.23 16.09 1.42
C THR A 106 -1.25 15.87 1.71
N ALA A 107 -2.09 16.90 1.53
CA ALA A 107 -3.54 16.79 1.72
C ALA A 107 -4.20 15.70 0.84
N THR A 108 -3.63 15.37 -0.32
CA THR A 108 -4.25 14.47 -1.31
C THR A 108 -3.34 13.33 -1.77
N LYS A 109 -2.09 13.30 -1.31
CA LYS A 109 -1.10 12.34 -1.83
C LYS A 109 -0.21 11.79 -0.73
N SER A 110 0.01 10.48 -0.75
CA SER A 110 1.05 9.80 0.05
C SER A 110 2.08 9.19 -0.89
N THR A 111 3.36 9.44 -0.63
CA THR A 111 4.49 9.01 -1.45
C THR A 111 5.47 8.23 -0.58
N PHE A 112 5.85 7.05 -1.05
CA PHE A 112 6.85 6.20 -0.41
C PHE A 112 8.00 5.98 -1.36
N VAL A 113 9.22 5.90 -0.83
CA VAL A 113 10.40 5.46 -1.58
C VAL A 113 10.97 4.24 -0.87
N LEU A 114 11.12 3.14 -1.60
CA LEU A 114 11.66 1.89 -1.11
C LEU A 114 12.83 1.43 -1.99
N ALA A 115 13.91 0.95 -1.38
CA ALA A 115 14.98 0.27 -2.10
C ALA A 115 14.62 -1.18 -2.39
N ALA A 116 14.83 -1.59 -3.63
CA ALA A 116 14.71 -2.95 -4.14
C ALA A 116 15.97 -3.29 -4.95
N GLY A 117 16.99 -3.81 -4.27
CA GLY A 117 18.31 -4.04 -4.87
C GLY A 117 18.92 -2.73 -5.42
N PRO A 118 19.37 -2.69 -6.69
CA PRO A 118 19.97 -1.51 -7.30
C PRO A 118 18.95 -0.44 -7.78
N VAL A 119 17.66 -0.59 -7.44
CA VAL A 119 16.59 0.31 -7.87
C VAL A 119 15.86 0.91 -6.67
N ASP A 120 15.58 2.21 -6.74
CA ASP A 120 14.60 2.88 -5.88
C ASP A 120 13.22 2.85 -6.53
N LEU A 121 12.26 2.24 -5.84
CA LEU A 121 10.84 2.27 -6.19
C LEU A 121 10.16 3.43 -5.46
N THR A 122 9.55 4.32 -6.24
CA THR A 122 8.61 5.32 -5.73
C THR A 122 7.17 4.84 -5.92
N VAL A 123 6.41 4.80 -4.83
CA VAL A 123 4.98 4.46 -4.82
C VAL A 123 4.20 5.70 -4.43
N GLN A 124 3.28 6.15 -5.28
CA GLN A 124 2.45 7.32 -5.03
C GLN A 124 0.98 6.92 -5.01
N PHE A 125 0.33 7.27 -3.92
CA PHE A 125 -1.10 7.13 -3.71
C PHE A 125 -1.75 8.50 -3.81
N LEU A 126 -2.65 8.69 -4.77
CA LEU A 126 -3.34 9.96 -5.03
C LEU A 126 -4.84 9.79 -4.81
N SER A 127 -5.39 10.61 -3.93
CA SER A 127 -6.83 10.79 -3.73
C SER A 127 -7.20 12.15 -4.32
N PRO A 128 -7.57 12.23 -5.61
CA PRO A 128 -7.64 13.49 -6.34
C PRO A 128 -8.72 14.42 -5.79
N VAL A 129 -8.53 15.73 -5.78
CA VAL A 129 -9.59 16.70 -5.44
C VAL A 129 -9.73 17.62 -6.63
N GLU A 130 -10.94 17.67 -7.20
CA GLU A 130 -11.24 18.31 -8.48
C GLU A 130 -12.38 19.34 -8.29
N PRO A 131 -12.13 20.49 -7.62
CA PRO A 131 -13.18 21.40 -7.18
C PRO A 131 -14.04 21.99 -8.31
N THR A 132 -13.51 21.99 -9.54
CA THR A 132 -14.17 22.55 -10.73
C THR A 132 -14.76 21.49 -11.66
N ASP A 133 -14.59 20.20 -11.35
CA ASP A 133 -15.14 19.08 -12.12
C ASP A 133 -15.99 18.19 -11.20
N TYR A 134 -17.27 18.52 -11.10
CA TYR A 134 -18.22 17.83 -10.22
C TYR A 134 -18.37 16.34 -10.55
N LEU A 135 -18.21 15.97 -11.82
CA LEU A 135 -18.26 14.56 -12.21
C LEU A 135 -17.05 13.83 -11.60
N ARG A 136 -15.83 14.31 -11.84
CA ARG A 136 -14.62 13.70 -11.24
C ARG A 136 -14.60 13.80 -9.72
N GLN A 137 -15.17 14.85 -9.14
CA GLN A 137 -15.25 15.00 -7.70
C GLN A 137 -16.19 13.95 -7.06
N SER A 138 -17.27 13.58 -7.75
CA SER A 138 -18.28 12.63 -7.22
C SER A 138 -17.90 11.16 -7.32
N LEU A 139 -16.89 10.81 -8.10
CA LEU A 139 -16.45 9.43 -8.25
C LEU A 139 -15.54 9.01 -7.08
N PRO A 140 -15.81 7.86 -6.42
CA PRO A 140 -14.97 7.32 -5.36
C PRO A 140 -13.81 6.51 -5.95
N PHE A 141 -12.75 7.20 -6.41
CA PHE A 141 -11.56 6.55 -6.99
C PHE A 141 -10.26 7.16 -6.50
N SER A 142 -9.22 6.34 -6.39
CA SER A 142 -7.84 6.73 -6.09
C SER A 142 -6.89 6.16 -7.13
N TYR A 143 -5.72 6.76 -7.27
CA TYR A 143 -4.64 6.22 -8.11
C TYR A 143 -3.49 5.71 -7.27
N MET A 144 -2.87 4.65 -7.76
CA MET A 144 -1.53 4.23 -7.35
C MET A 144 -0.60 4.31 -8.56
N THR A 145 0.51 5.02 -8.43
CA THR A 145 1.55 5.16 -9.45
C THR A 145 2.84 4.55 -8.94
N LEU A 146 3.49 3.74 -9.77
CA LEU A 146 4.77 3.10 -9.50
C LEU A 146 5.84 3.67 -10.43
N THR A 147 7.03 3.97 -9.90
CA THR A 147 8.16 4.45 -10.70
C THR A 147 9.47 3.91 -10.15
N ALA A 148 10.23 3.20 -10.98
CA ALA A 148 11.57 2.73 -10.67
C ALA A 148 12.64 3.70 -11.15
N LYS A 149 13.70 3.86 -10.36
CA LYS A 149 14.90 4.62 -10.71
C LYS A 149 16.15 3.81 -10.35
N SER A 150 17.06 3.62 -11.30
CA SER A 150 18.38 3.04 -11.01
C SER A 150 19.15 3.90 -10.01
N THR A 151 19.85 3.24 -9.09
CA THR A 151 20.69 3.88 -8.07
C THR A 151 22.19 3.74 -8.32
N ASP A 152 22.58 2.89 -9.28
CA ASP A 152 23.96 2.60 -9.67
C ASP A 152 24.32 3.12 -11.07
N GLY A 153 23.34 3.66 -11.81
CA GLY A 153 23.51 4.16 -13.18
C GLY A 153 23.44 3.08 -14.26
N ALA A 154 23.20 1.81 -13.91
CA ALA A 154 23.04 0.71 -14.84
C ALA A 154 21.58 0.54 -15.30
N SER A 155 21.41 -0.18 -16.41
CA SER A 155 20.10 -0.64 -16.88
C SER A 155 19.68 -1.90 -16.14
N HIS A 156 18.43 -1.93 -15.67
CA HIS A 156 17.85 -3.08 -14.95
C HIS A 156 16.55 -3.56 -15.60
N SER A 157 16.29 -4.87 -15.48
CA SER A 157 14.98 -5.45 -15.80
C SER A 157 14.04 -5.26 -14.62
N VAL A 158 12.93 -4.54 -14.81
CA VAL A 158 11.96 -4.25 -13.75
C VAL A 158 10.58 -4.74 -14.16
N GLN A 159 9.92 -5.47 -13.25
CA GLN A 159 8.53 -5.87 -13.36
C GLN A 159 7.78 -5.49 -12.09
N TYR A 160 6.50 -5.14 -12.24
CA TYR A 160 5.61 -4.83 -11.12
C TYR A 160 4.47 -5.84 -11.07
N TYR A 161 4.03 -6.16 -9.86
CA TYR A 161 2.80 -6.88 -9.60
C TYR A 161 2.06 -6.21 -8.47
N THR A 162 0.73 -6.16 -8.59
CA THR A 162 -0.14 -5.69 -7.53
C THR A 162 -1.49 -6.39 -7.61
N ASP A 163 -2.09 -6.69 -6.47
CA ASP A 163 -3.45 -7.25 -6.38
C ASP A 163 -4.25 -6.56 -5.27
N ILE A 164 -5.58 -6.70 -5.34
CA ILE A 164 -6.47 -6.48 -4.21
C ILE A 164 -7.23 -7.78 -3.91
N SER A 165 -7.57 -8.01 -2.65
CA SER A 165 -8.40 -9.14 -2.20
C SER A 165 -9.90 -8.81 -2.24
N ALA A 166 -10.74 -9.81 -1.98
CA ALA A 166 -12.19 -9.64 -1.81
C ALA A 166 -12.58 -8.83 -0.56
N GLU A 167 -11.65 -8.60 0.37
CA GLU A 167 -11.86 -7.87 1.63
C GLU A 167 -12.29 -6.40 1.40
N TRP A 168 -12.10 -5.90 0.17
CA TRP A 168 -12.57 -4.59 -0.26
C TRP A 168 -14.08 -4.51 -0.48
N THR A 169 -14.81 -5.62 -0.45
CA THR A 169 -16.24 -5.67 -0.81
C THR A 169 -17.20 -5.76 0.36
N SER A 170 -16.73 -6.15 1.54
CA SER A 170 -17.57 -6.42 2.72
C SER A 170 -16.74 -6.40 3.99
N GLY A 171 -17.39 -6.14 5.13
CA GLY A 171 -16.81 -6.31 6.46
C GLY A 171 -16.90 -7.74 6.99
N ASP A 172 -17.44 -8.66 6.19
CA ASP A 172 -17.47 -10.11 6.42
C ASP A 172 -16.81 -10.84 5.25
N ASN A 173 -15.62 -11.36 5.50
CA ASN A 173 -14.79 -12.07 4.51
C ASN A 173 -15.27 -13.50 4.23
N SER A 174 -16.29 -14.00 4.93
CA SER A 174 -16.89 -15.32 4.66
C SER A 174 -17.94 -15.28 3.55
N LEU A 175 -18.41 -14.08 3.17
CA LEU A 175 -19.42 -13.93 2.13
C LEU A 175 -18.83 -14.18 0.74
N PRO A 176 -19.53 -14.94 -0.12
CA PRO A 176 -19.03 -15.25 -1.45
C PRO A 176 -19.07 -14.01 -2.35
N VAL A 177 -18.00 -13.82 -3.12
CA VAL A 177 -17.87 -12.77 -4.14
C VAL A 177 -17.90 -13.36 -5.54
N LYS A 178 -18.12 -12.50 -6.52
CA LYS A 178 -17.94 -12.79 -7.94
C LYS A 178 -16.90 -11.83 -8.50
N TRP A 179 -16.02 -12.37 -9.34
CA TRP A 179 -15.03 -11.62 -10.09
C TRP A 179 -15.41 -11.57 -11.57
N SER A 180 -14.99 -10.51 -12.24
CA SER A 180 -15.01 -10.45 -13.70
C SER A 180 -13.87 -9.56 -14.18
N THR A 181 -13.25 -9.92 -15.30
CA THR A 181 -12.24 -9.09 -15.94
C THR A 181 -12.77 -8.56 -17.27
N SER A 182 -12.46 -7.31 -17.59
CA SER A 182 -12.85 -6.71 -18.86
C SER A 182 -11.71 -5.87 -19.44
N LYS A 183 -11.54 -5.95 -20.75
CA LYS A 183 -10.63 -5.09 -21.52
C LYS A 183 -11.47 -4.04 -22.21
N LEU A 184 -11.28 -2.78 -21.86
CA LEU A 184 -12.03 -1.66 -22.43
C LEU A 184 -11.26 -1.04 -23.57
N THR A 185 -11.97 -0.57 -24.59
CA THR A 185 -11.39 0.21 -25.70
C THR A 185 -11.45 1.70 -25.37
N GLY A 186 -10.34 2.42 -25.52
CA GLY A 186 -10.31 3.86 -25.26
C GLY A 186 -8.93 4.36 -24.86
N ASN A 187 -8.88 5.53 -24.21
CA ASN A 187 -7.61 6.08 -23.74
C ASN A 187 -6.91 5.11 -22.78
N GLY A 188 -5.77 4.56 -23.21
CA GLY A 188 -4.98 3.59 -22.45
C GLY A 188 -5.45 2.13 -22.52
N ASN A 189 -6.56 1.84 -23.23
CA ASN A 189 -7.18 0.51 -23.36
C ASN A 189 -7.14 -0.30 -22.05
N PRO A 190 -7.78 0.17 -20.96
CA PRO A 190 -7.53 -0.40 -19.65
C PRO A 190 -8.06 -1.82 -19.52
N ILE A 191 -7.33 -2.63 -18.75
CA ILE A 191 -7.86 -3.85 -18.17
C ILE A 191 -8.43 -3.54 -16.78
N VAL A 192 -9.62 -4.06 -16.50
CA VAL A 192 -10.37 -3.79 -15.29
C VAL A 192 -10.79 -5.10 -14.66
N HIS A 193 -10.32 -5.34 -13.44
CA HIS A 193 -10.87 -6.35 -12.55
C HIS A 193 -12.01 -5.73 -11.74
N GLN A 194 -13.13 -6.44 -11.68
CA GLN A 194 -14.30 -6.06 -10.92
C GLN A 194 -14.61 -7.16 -9.91
N VAL A 195 -14.93 -6.76 -8.68
CA VAL A 195 -15.38 -7.67 -7.62
C VAL A 195 -16.57 -7.11 -6.86
N SER A 196 -17.54 -7.97 -6.57
CA SER A 196 -18.74 -7.64 -5.81
C SER A 196 -19.26 -8.87 -5.08
N LEU A 197 -20.08 -8.66 -4.03
CA LEU A 197 -20.79 -9.75 -3.38
C LEU A 197 -21.71 -10.49 -4.36
N GLN A 198 -21.81 -11.81 -4.24
CA GLN A 198 -22.75 -12.60 -5.04
C GLN A 198 -24.21 -12.26 -4.68
N ASN A 199 -24.47 -12.07 -3.38
CA ASN A 199 -25.78 -11.76 -2.82
C ASN A 199 -25.74 -10.42 -2.08
N PRO A 200 -25.73 -9.28 -2.81
CA PRO A 200 -25.68 -7.97 -2.18
C PRO A 200 -26.98 -7.62 -1.46
N ILE A 201 -26.88 -6.89 -0.35
CA ILE A 201 -28.02 -6.37 0.41
C ILE A 201 -28.00 -4.84 0.30
N PRO A 202 -28.93 -4.23 -0.48
CA PRO A 202 -29.00 -2.78 -0.61
C PRO A 202 -29.18 -2.08 0.74
N TYR A 203 -28.45 -0.98 0.93
CA TYR A 203 -28.47 -0.13 2.13
C TYR A 203 -28.08 -0.83 3.44
N ALA A 204 -27.48 -2.02 3.37
CA ALA A 204 -26.92 -2.69 4.52
C ALA A 204 -25.41 -2.49 4.62
N GLU A 205 -24.91 -2.58 5.84
CA GLU A 205 -23.49 -2.51 6.17
C GLU A 205 -23.10 -3.63 7.13
N ILE A 206 -21.84 -4.03 7.06
CA ILE A 206 -21.17 -4.85 8.08
C ILE A 206 -19.85 -4.14 8.41
N ASN A 207 -19.63 -3.79 9.68
CA ASN A 207 -18.44 -3.06 10.14
C ASN A 207 -18.12 -1.80 9.31
N ASP A 208 -19.18 -1.08 8.90
CA ASP A 208 -19.16 0.14 8.09
C ASP A 208 -18.69 -0.06 6.62
N HIS A 209 -18.64 -1.31 6.16
CA HIS A 209 -18.53 -1.64 4.75
C HIS A 209 -19.92 -1.83 4.14
N THR A 210 -20.17 -1.18 3.01
CA THR A 210 -21.37 -1.42 2.19
C THR A 210 -21.52 -2.90 1.80
N GLN A 211 -22.74 -3.42 1.82
CA GLN A 211 -23.08 -4.77 1.33
C GLN A 211 -23.60 -4.78 -0.11
N TYR A 212 -23.45 -3.68 -0.85
CA TYR A 212 -23.99 -3.55 -2.21
C TYR A 212 -23.08 -2.76 -3.16
N GLY A 213 -21.81 -2.58 -2.77
CA GLY A 213 -20.79 -1.92 -3.58
C GLY A 213 -20.11 -2.86 -4.58
N THR A 214 -19.32 -2.26 -5.47
CA THR A 214 -18.43 -2.97 -6.39
C THR A 214 -17.07 -2.30 -6.36
N ALA A 215 -16.02 -3.08 -6.13
CA ALA A 215 -14.65 -2.60 -6.21
C ALA A 215 -14.10 -2.83 -7.62
N TYR A 216 -13.37 -1.84 -8.12
CA TYR A 216 -12.72 -1.87 -9.43
C TYR A 216 -11.22 -1.68 -9.24
N TYR A 217 -10.43 -2.56 -9.85
CA TYR A 217 -8.98 -2.46 -9.87
C TYR A 217 -8.51 -2.50 -11.32
N ALA A 218 -7.87 -1.42 -11.77
CA ALA A 218 -7.62 -1.21 -13.19
C ALA A 218 -6.22 -0.67 -13.45
N THR A 219 -5.69 -1.02 -14.62
CA THR A 219 -4.48 -0.42 -15.17
C THR A 219 -4.57 -0.35 -16.69
N ASN A 220 -3.80 0.56 -17.29
CA ASN A 220 -3.70 0.63 -18.74
C ASN A 220 -2.96 -0.60 -19.29
N GLN A 221 -3.37 -1.06 -20.47
CA GLN A 221 -2.59 -2.07 -21.18
C GLN A 221 -1.26 -1.46 -21.62
N VAL A 222 -0.17 -2.00 -21.08
CA VAL A 222 1.20 -1.59 -21.40
C VAL A 222 2.04 -2.82 -21.75
N GLY A 223 2.73 -2.78 -22.90
CA GLY A 223 3.67 -3.81 -23.33
C GLY A 223 3.16 -5.25 -23.14
N ASN A 224 3.89 -6.03 -22.33
CA ASN A 224 3.64 -7.44 -22.04
C ASN A 224 2.84 -7.66 -20.75
N LEU A 225 1.86 -6.79 -20.45
CA LEU A 225 1.00 -6.93 -19.27
C LEU A 225 0.31 -8.31 -19.29
N THR A 226 0.44 -9.03 -18.18
CA THR A 226 -0.32 -10.25 -17.89
C THR A 226 -1.22 -10.01 -16.69
N TYR A 227 -2.34 -10.71 -16.62
CA TYR A 227 -3.34 -10.57 -15.55
C TYR A 227 -3.82 -11.94 -15.06
N ALA A 228 -4.48 -11.97 -13.92
CA ALA A 228 -5.29 -13.11 -13.50
C ALA A 228 -6.25 -12.70 -12.38
N THR A 229 -7.39 -13.39 -12.24
CA THR A 229 -8.20 -13.39 -11.02
C THR A 229 -8.27 -14.81 -10.46
N GLY A 230 -8.28 -14.97 -9.14
CA GLY A 230 -8.26 -16.27 -8.48
C GLY A 230 -7.60 -16.23 -7.10
N ALA A 231 -7.25 -17.39 -6.56
CA ALA A 231 -6.66 -17.52 -5.23
C ALA A 231 -5.34 -16.76 -5.08
N ASP A 232 -5.26 -15.89 -4.06
CA ASP A 232 -4.16 -14.95 -3.87
C ASP A 232 -2.79 -15.64 -3.72
N SER A 233 -2.72 -16.69 -2.91
CA SER A 233 -1.51 -17.49 -2.68
C SER A 233 -0.97 -18.10 -3.96
N THR A 234 -1.85 -18.60 -4.84
CA THR A 234 -1.48 -19.15 -6.15
C THR A 234 -0.94 -18.06 -7.07
N LEU A 235 -1.66 -16.95 -7.24
CA LEU A 235 -1.29 -15.90 -8.18
C LEU A 235 -0.03 -15.14 -7.74
N ARG A 236 0.08 -14.84 -6.45
CA ARG A 236 1.28 -14.20 -5.88
C ARG A 236 2.50 -15.13 -6.02
N SER A 237 2.35 -16.42 -5.76
CA SER A 237 3.43 -17.41 -5.97
C SER A 237 3.83 -17.55 -7.43
N ALA A 238 2.86 -17.52 -8.35
CA ALA A 238 3.12 -17.54 -9.79
C ALA A 238 3.97 -16.33 -10.22
N PHE A 239 3.63 -15.12 -9.75
CA PHE A 239 4.44 -13.95 -10.03
C PHE A 239 5.83 -14.02 -9.39
N VAL A 240 5.94 -14.40 -8.11
CA VAL A 240 7.24 -14.51 -7.43
C VAL A 240 8.17 -15.50 -8.16
N THR A 241 7.62 -16.61 -8.65
CA THR A 241 8.41 -17.66 -9.31
C THR A 241 8.72 -17.35 -10.77
N LYS A 242 7.75 -16.83 -11.53
CA LYS A 242 7.81 -16.74 -12.99
C LYS A 242 7.90 -15.30 -13.51
N GLY A 243 7.50 -14.32 -12.70
CA GLY A 243 7.38 -12.91 -13.11
C GLY A 243 6.23 -12.62 -14.08
N VAL A 244 5.32 -13.58 -14.30
CA VAL A 244 4.18 -13.47 -15.23
C VAL A 244 2.97 -14.23 -14.69
N LEU A 245 1.79 -13.79 -15.09
CA LEU A 245 0.51 -14.49 -14.88
C LEU A 245 0.06 -15.15 -16.19
N ASP A 246 -0.93 -16.03 -16.10
CA ASP A 246 -1.39 -16.87 -17.22
C ASP A 246 -2.57 -16.28 -18.02
N ASN A 247 -3.06 -15.09 -17.66
CA ASN A 247 -4.24 -14.46 -18.26
C ASN A 247 -5.53 -15.25 -18.03
N SER A 248 -5.59 -16.02 -16.93
CA SER A 248 -6.80 -16.71 -16.48
C SER A 248 -7.77 -15.78 -15.77
N GLU A 249 -9.03 -16.20 -15.69
CA GLU A 249 -10.05 -15.55 -14.89
C GLU A 249 -10.63 -16.57 -13.92
N ASP A 250 -10.96 -16.11 -12.71
CA ASP A 250 -11.65 -16.88 -11.68
C ASP A 250 -13.00 -17.37 -12.22
N THR A 251 -13.27 -18.67 -12.08
CA THR A 251 -14.45 -19.35 -12.61
C THR A 251 -15.46 -19.66 -11.52
#